data_AF-A0A3T1D7T2-F1
#
_entry.id   AF-A0A3T1D7T2-F1
#
_cell.length_a   1.000
_cell.length_b   1.000
_cell.length_c   1.000
_cell.angle_alpha   90.00
_cell.angle_beta   90.00
_cell.angle_gamma   90.00
#
_symmetry.space_group_name_H-M   'P 1'
#
loop_
_entity.id
_entity.type
_entity.pdbx_description
1 polymer ?
#
loop_
_entity_poly.entity_id
_entity_poly.type
_entity_poly.pdbx_seq_one_letter_code
_entity_poly.pdbx_strand_id
1 'polypeptide(L)'
;MTINKKSTRRISVRNDNYIWTVSPGSGYIVMIAEHEIIRGMHLEVYVISDIDSAWVNFPNTEHLNMKIIRPRDVEYFICQALDQGWTPQVKGTPVVFDFDGMILKRRLR
;
A
#
# COMPACT_ATOMS: atom_id res chain seq x y z
N MET A 1 -2.85 -12.92 2.08
CA MET A 1 -2.31 -12.77 3.45
C MET A 1 -3.29 -11.96 4.29
N THR A 2 -3.39 -12.22 5.59
CA THR A 2 -4.22 -11.42 6.52
C THR A 2 -3.34 -10.34 7.12
N ILE A 3 -3.76 -9.08 7.08
CA ILE A 3 -2.94 -7.99 7.65
C ILE A 3 -2.79 -8.21 9.17
N ASN A 4 -1.56 -8.14 9.68
CA ASN A 4 -1.30 -8.24 11.11
C ASN A 4 -1.82 -6.98 11.82
N LYS A 5 -2.82 -7.13 12.69
CA LYS A 5 -3.51 -6.03 13.40
C LYS A 5 -2.59 -5.14 14.26
N LYS A 6 -1.38 -5.57 14.60
CA LYS A 6 -0.46 -4.79 15.45
C LYS A 6 0.20 -3.60 14.74
N SER A 7 0.28 -3.60 13.40
CA SER A 7 0.91 -2.52 12.60
C SER A 7 -0.06 -1.83 11.65
N THR A 8 -1.37 -2.02 11.85
CA THR A 8 -2.42 -1.39 11.04
C THR A 8 -2.79 -0.03 11.57
N ARG A 9 -2.89 0.93 10.65
CA ARG A 9 -3.41 2.29 10.87
C ARG A 9 -4.79 2.40 10.24
N ARG A 10 -5.61 3.32 10.74
CA ARG A 10 -6.95 3.61 10.20
C ARG A 10 -6.93 4.89 9.37
N ILE A 11 -7.79 4.96 8.37
CA ILE A 11 -8.04 6.18 7.59
C ILE A 11 -9.48 6.16 7.04
N SER A 12 -10.12 7.32 6.99
CA SER A 12 -11.43 7.50 6.37
C SER A 12 -11.26 8.15 5.00
N VAL A 13 -11.86 7.57 3.96
CA VAL A 13 -11.78 8.06 2.58
C VAL A 13 -13.14 7.92 1.92
N ARG A 14 -13.67 9.00 1.32
CA ARG A 14 -14.96 9.00 0.58
C ARG A 14 -16.11 8.28 1.30
N ASN A 15 -16.27 8.53 2.60
CA ASN A 15 -17.29 7.97 3.51
C ASN A 15 -17.09 6.52 3.98
N ASP A 16 -16.05 5.83 3.51
CA ASP A 16 -15.68 4.50 4.00
C ASP A 16 -14.45 4.54 4.91
N ASN A 17 -14.34 3.56 5.80
CA ASN A 17 -13.19 3.38 6.67
C ASN A 17 -12.32 2.22 6.20
N TYR A 18 -11.02 2.48 6.18
CA TYR A 18 -10.01 1.54 5.74
C TYR A 18 -8.97 1.33 6.83
N ILE A 19 -8.39 0.14 6.83
CA ILE A 19 -7.16 -0.15 7.55
C ILE A 19 -6.04 -0.32 6.54
N TRP A 20 -4.85 0.17 6.88
CA TRP A 20 -3.69 0.08 6.03
C TRP A 20 -2.43 -0.21 6.82
N THR A 21 -1.46 -0.83 6.15
CA THR A 21 -0.12 -1.05 6.68
C THR A 21 0.91 -0.84 5.58
N VAL A 22 2.17 -0.80 6.00
CA VAL A 22 3.31 -0.63 5.11
C VAL A 22 4.26 -1.80 5.35
N SER A 23 4.65 -2.46 4.28
CA SER A 23 5.61 -3.56 4.32
C SER A 23 6.84 -3.18 3.48
N PRO A 24 8.06 -3.31 4.04
CA PRO A 24 9.28 -3.08 3.29
C PRO A 24 9.53 -4.24 2.29
N GLY A 25 10.02 -3.90 1.10
CA GLY A 25 10.55 -4.85 0.11
C GLY A 25 11.97 -4.49 -0.31
N SER A 26 12.58 -5.32 -1.16
CA SER A 26 13.92 -5.04 -1.71
C SER A 26 13.81 -3.98 -2.83
N GLY A 27 14.15 -2.73 -2.53
CA GLY A 27 14.08 -1.59 -3.47
C GLY A 27 12.69 -0.95 -3.63
N TYR A 28 11.70 -1.39 -2.84
CA TYR A 28 10.35 -0.82 -2.85
C TYR A 28 9.68 -0.93 -1.50
N ILE A 29 8.59 -0.19 -1.34
CA ILE A 29 7.68 -0.28 -0.20
C ILE A 29 6.30 -0.66 -0.74
N VAL A 30 5.60 -1.57 -0.05
CA VAL A 30 4.22 -1.92 -0.37
C VAL A 30 3.30 -1.31 0.67
N MET A 31 2.38 -0.45 0.23
CA MET A 31 1.21 -0.08 1.02
C MET A 31 0.11 -1.09 0.75
N ILE A 32 -0.46 -1.65 1.82
CA ILE A 32 -1.58 -2.58 1.74
C ILE A 32 -2.76 -1.94 2.44
N ALA A 33 -3.91 -1.85 1.77
CA ALA A 33 -5.15 -1.34 2.34
C ALA A 33 -6.31 -2.32 2.15
N GLU A 34 -7.17 -2.43 3.16
CA GLU A 34 -8.43 -3.18 3.10
C GLU A 34 -9.53 -2.39 3.81
N HIS A 35 -10.80 -2.67 3.46
CA HIS A 35 -11.93 -2.09 4.15
C HIS A 35 -11.94 -2.55 5.62
N GLU A 36 -12.22 -1.64 6.56
CA GLU A 36 -12.08 -1.91 8.00
C GLU A 36 -13.00 -3.04 8.49
N ILE A 37 -14.27 -3.00 8.08
CA ILE A 37 -15.30 -3.94 8.53
C ILE A 37 -15.44 -5.14 7.59
N ILE A 38 -15.57 -4.87 6.29
CA ILE A 38 -15.85 -5.87 5.26
C ILE A 38 -14.54 -6.47 4.76
N ARG A 39 -14.38 -7.78 4.96
CA ARG A 39 -13.21 -8.50 4.45
C ARG A 39 -13.37 -8.85 2.97
N GLY A 40 -13.22 -7.85 2.11
CA GLY A 40 -13.25 -7.98 0.66
C GLY A 40 -11.85 -8.00 0.03
N MET A 41 -11.73 -7.35 -1.12
CA MET A 41 -10.54 -7.27 -1.93
C MET A 41 -9.58 -6.22 -1.39
N HIS A 42 -8.36 -6.61 -1.05
CA HIS A 42 -7.35 -5.65 -0.63
C HIS A 42 -6.63 -5.00 -1.83
N LEU A 43 -6.14 -3.80 -1.58
CA LEU A 43 -5.32 -2.98 -2.46
C LEU A 43 -3.86 -3.15 -2.06
N GLU A 44 -2.99 -3.35 -3.06
CA GLU A 44 -1.54 -3.32 -2.91
C GLU A 44 -0.97 -2.21 -3.81
N VAL A 45 -0.21 -1.28 -3.24
CA VAL A 45 0.46 -0.21 -3.97
C VAL A 45 1.96 -0.31 -3.76
N TYR A 46 2.68 -0.60 -4.83
CA TYR A 46 4.13 -0.65 -4.87
C TYR A 46 4.68 0.75 -5.13
N VAL A 47 5.45 1.26 -4.18
CA VAL A 47 6.13 2.54 -4.25
C VAL A 47 7.62 2.28 -4.37
N ILE A 48 8.23 2.69 -5.48
CA ILE A 48 9.70 2.64 -5.62
C ILE A 48 10.30 3.50 -4.50
N SER A 49 11.18 2.90 -3.73
CA SER A 49 11.94 3.57 -2.69
C SER A 49 13.35 3.74 -3.25
N ASP A 50 13.90 4.96 -3.19
CA ASP A 50 15.27 5.27 -3.64
C ASP A 50 16.32 4.69 -2.66
N ILE A 51 16.07 3.48 -2.16
CA ILE A 51 17.02 2.70 -1.38
C ILE A 51 18.08 2.26 -2.38
N ASP A 52 19.23 2.91 -2.31
CA ASP A 52 20.40 2.50 -3.06
C ASP A 52 20.68 1.02 -2.74
N SER A 53 20.77 0.20 -3.80
CA SER A 53 21.01 -1.26 -3.74
C SER A 53 22.24 -1.63 -2.90
N ALA A 54 23.17 -0.70 -2.69
CA ALA A 54 24.31 -0.85 -1.79
C ALA A 54 23.93 -1.07 -0.31
N TRP A 55 22.74 -0.61 0.12
CA TRP A 55 22.29 -0.70 1.52
C TRP A 55 21.67 -2.05 1.88
N VAL A 56 21.33 -2.89 0.89
CA VAL A 56 20.78 -4.24 1.09
C VAL A 56 21.84 -5.20 1.67
N ASN A 57 23.13 -4.89 1.49
CA ASN A 57 24.25 -5.73 1.94
C ASN A 57 24.72 -5.45 3.38
N PHE A 58 24.13 -4.48 4.09
CA PHE A 58 24.53 -4.15 5.45
C PHE A 58 23.55 -4.78 6.46
N PRO A 59 24.04 -5.55 7.45
CA PRO A 59 23.20 -6.40 8.32
C PRO A 59 22.29 -5.64 9.30
N ASN A 60 22.14 -4.32 9.20
CA ASN A 60 21.37 -3.47 10.13
C ASN A 60 20.51 -2.39 9.43
N THR A 61 20.21 -2.54 8.14
CA THR A 61 19.45 -1.52 7.36
C THR A 61 17.95 -1.73 7.32
N GLU A 62 17.40 -2.70 8.08
CA GLU A 62 15.95 -2.95 8.16
C GLU A 62 15.13 -1.71 8.56
N HIS A 63 15.78 -0.74 9.21
CA HIS A 63 15.18 0.53 9.66
C HIS A 63 15.44 1.73 8.74
N LEU A 64 16.21 1.57 7.66
CA LEU A 64 16.61 2.69 6.79
C LEU A 64 15.66 2.89 5.60
N ASN A 65 14.36 2.77 5.85
CA ASN A 65 13.34 3.04 4.84
C ASN A 65 12.96 4.52 4.86
N MET A 66 13.69 5.35 4.09
CA MET A 66 13.52 6.80 4.13
C MET A 66 12.22 7.31 3.50
N LYS A 67 11.51 6.48 2.70
CA LYS A 67 10.23 6.88 2.10
C LYS A 67 9.07 6.56 3.06
N ILE A 68 8.75 7.53 3.91
CA ILE A 68 7.62 7.45 4.84
C ILE A 68 6.31 7.63 4.05
N ILE A 69 5.50 6.59 3.95
CA ILE A 69 4.12 6.70 3.45
C ILE A 69 3.27 7.42 4.50
N ARG A 70 2.74 8.59 4.16
CA ARG A 70 1.91 9.42 5.04
C ARG A 70 0.43 9.11 4.83
N PRO A 71 -0.45 9.40 5.81
CA PRO A 71 -1.89 9.22 5.64
C PRO A 71 -2.46 9.91 4.39
N ARG A 72 -1.93 11.09 4.03
CA ARG A 72 -2.34 11.80 2.80
C ARG A 72 -1.99 11.06 1.51
N ASP A 73 -0.85 10.36 1.50
CA ASP A 73 -0.47 9.53 0.35
C ASP A 73 -1.40 8.31 0.25
N VAL A 74 -1.77 7.72 1.38
CA VAL A 74 -2.72 6.61 1.44
C VAL A 74 -4.10 7.03 0.96
N GLU A 75 -4.61 8.18 1.41
CA GLU A 75 -5.86 8.75 0.92
C GLU A 75 -5.84 8.94 -0.59
N TYR A 76 -4.74 9.48 -1.11
CA TYR A 76 -4.53 9.67 -2.54
C TYR A 76 -4.55 8.35 -3.31
N PHE A 77 -3.84 7.33 -2.81
CA PHE A 77 -3.80 6.01 -3.43
C PHE A 77 -5.18 5.34 -3.42
N ILE A 78 -5.90 5.39 -2.30
CA ILE A 78 -7.25 4.83 -2.18
C ILE A 78 -8.20 5.53 -3.16
N CYS A 79 -8.17 6.86 -3.24
CA CYS A 79 -9.01 7.61 -4.18
C CYS A 79 -8.75 7.20 -5.63
N GLN A 80 -7.49 7.14 -6.05
CA GLN A 80 -7.15 6.73 -7.42
C GLN A 80 -7.50 5.27 -7.69
N ALA A 81 -7.32 4.37 -6.73
CA ALA A 81 -7.70 2.97 -6.89
C ALA A 81 -9.22 2.81 -7.03
N LEU A 82 -10.01 3.53 -6.24
CA LEU A 82 -11.47 3.58 -6.36
C LEU A 82 -11.90 4.11 -7.73
N ASP A 83 -11.27 5.20 -8.21
CA ASP A 83 -11.52 5.76 -9.55
C ASP A 83 -11.15 4.78 -10.68
N GLN A 84 -10.21 3.86 -10.42
CA GLN A 84 -9.81 2.79 -11.34
C GLN A 84 -10.58 1.47 -11.14
N GLY A 85 -11.66 1.49 -10.35
CA GLY A 85 -12.58 0.35 -10.20
C GLY A 85 -12.17 -0.68 -9.16
N TRP A 86 -11.31 -0.33 -8.20
CA TRP A 86 -11.12 -1.18 -7.02
C TRP A 86 -12.41 -1.22 -6.18
N THR A 87 -12.91 -2.42 -5.90
CA THR A 87 -14.13 -2.66 -5.12
C THR A 87 -13.81 -3.34 -3.78
N PRO A 88 -13.51 -2.57 -2.72
CA PRO A 88 -12.96 -3.10 -1.47
C PRO A 88 -13.92 -4.01 -0.68
N GLN A 89 -15.23 -3.91 -0.96
CA GLN A 89 -16.28 -4.69 -0.29
C GLN A 89 -16.50 -6.08 -0.95
N VAL A 90 -16.06 -6.25 -2.19
CA VAL A 90 -16.25 -7.49 -2.96
C VAL A 90 -15.04 -8.39 -2.74
N LYS A 91 -15.24 -9.69 -2.52
CA LYS A 91 -14.13 -10.64 -2.43
C LYS A 91 -13.48 -10.82 -3.79
N GLY A 92 -12.15 -10.94 -3.81
CA GLY A 92 -11.42 -11.27 -5.03
C GLY A 92 -9.91 -11.27 -4.82
N THR A 93 -9.19 -11.39 -5.93
CA THR A 93 -7.72 -11.28 -5.92
C THR A 93 -7.29 -9.86 -5.62
N PRO A 94 -6.09 -9.68 -5.05
CA PRO A 94 -5.53 -8.35 -4.75
C PRO A 94 -5.53 -7.48 -6.01
N VAL A 95 -5.96 -6.21 -5.89
CA VAL A 95 -5.69 -5.23 -6.96
C VAL A 95 -4.33 -4.63 -6.69
N VAL A 96 -3.45 -4.73 -7.67
CA VAL A 96 -2.06 -4.32 -7.53
C VAL A 96 -1.78 -3.13 -8.44
N PHE A 97 -1.18 -2.10 -7.89
CA PHE A 97 -0.72 -0.91 -8.61
C PHE A 97 0.75 -0.63 -8.35
N ASP A 98 1.41 -0.07 -9.35
CA ASP A 98 2.71 0.59 -9.24
C ASP A 98 2.49 2.11 -9.18
N PHE A 99 3.11 2.79 -8.23
CA PHE A 99 3.09 4.25 -8.12
C PHE A 99 4.37 4.84 -8.69
N ASP A 100 4.23 5.67 -9.73
CA ASP A 100 5.36 6.30 -10.43
C ASP A 100 5.78 7.66 -9.86
N GLY A 101 5.18 8.07 -8.74
CA GLY A 101 5.37 9.40 -8.14
C GLY A 101 4.25 10.38 -8.45
N MET A 102 3.39 10.08 -9.44
CA MET A 102 2.24 10.91 -9.79
C MET A 102 0.94 10.12 -9.82
N ILE A 103 0.92 8.95 -10.46
CA ILE A 103 -0.30 8.17 -10.66
C ILE A 103 -0.12 6.69 -10.33
N LEU A 104 -1.22 6.04 -9.96
CA LEU A 104 -1.30 4.59 -9.88
C LEU A 104 -1.46 3.98 -11.27
N LYS A 105 -0.54 3.09 -11.64
CA LYS A 105 -0.61 2.26 -12.85
C LYS A 105 -0.94 0.83 -12.46
N ARG A 106 -2.02 0.28 -13.03
CA ARG A 106 -2.45 -1.08 -12.72
C ARG A 106 -1.39 -2.07 -13.18
N ARG A 107 -0.91 -2.92 -12.28
CA ARG A 107 0.02 -3.99 -12.63
C ARG A 107 -0.77 -5.12 -13.27
N LEU A 108 -0.65 -5.27 -14.59
CA LEU A 108 -1.17 -6.43 -15.31
C LEU A 108 -0.28 -7.64 -14.94
N ARG A 109 -0.91 -8.68 -14.40
CA ARG A 109 -0.26 -9.98 -14.14
C ARG A 109 -0.35 -10.87 -15.37
#